data_AF-A0A812X8W1-F1
#
_entry.id   AF-A0A812X8W1-F1
#
_cell.length_a   1.000
_cell.length_b   1.000
_cell.length_c   1.000
_cell.angle_alpha   90.00
_cell.angle_beta   90.00
_cell.angle_gamma   90.00
#
_symmetry.space_group_name_H-M   'P 1'
#
loop_
_entity.id
_entity.type
_entity.pdbx_description
1 polymer ?
#
loop_
_entity_poly.entity_id
_entity_poly.type
_entity_poly.pdbx_seq_one_letter_code
_entity_poly.pdbx_strand_id
1 'polypeptide(L)'
;MAGPFQKLQLKPGMKLSVSGAPPEFMKLKQDLLKKAGAAKKDMPPAALYFVKSCKEIDKLAKSAVRKAGQDGILWIAYPKKTSKKYASDVGRDGSFKAFGKFNFEQVRLIALDADWSAMRLRAVGKIKNMTRNKAICLSDAGKRKVATTKTGRTAMKSVRKTAMKKS
;
A
#
# COMPACT_ATOMS: atom_id res chain seq x y z
N MET A 1 -3.04 -2.33 -24.29
CA MET A 1 -2.37 -2.59 -22.99
C MET A 1 -3.22 -2.01 -21.86
N ALA A 2 -3.35 -2.75 -20.76
CA ALA A 2 -4.00 -2.27 -19.54
C ALA A 2 -3.33 -0.99 -18.99
N GLY A 3 -4.08 0.10 -18.84
CA GLY A 3 -3.55 1.33 -18.24
C GLY A 3 -3.06 1.14 -16.80
N PRO A 4 -2.11 1.98 -16.32
CA PRO A 4 -1.46 1.85 -15.01
C PRO A 4 -2.43 1.76 -13.82
N PHE A 5 -3.62 2.36 -13.93
CA PHE A 5 -4.67 2.36 -12.90
C PHE A 5 -5.33 1.00 -12.66
N GLN A 6 -5.25 0.07 -13.63
CA GLN A 6 -5.72 -1.29 -13.41
C GLN A 6 -4.87 -2.01 -12.34
N LYS A 7 -3.64 -1.55 -12.08
CA LYS A 7 -2.74 -2.08 -11.05
C LYS A 7 -3.13 -1.66 -9.62
N LEU A 8 -4.12 -0.77 -9.45
CA LEU A 8 -4.65 -0.38 -8.13
C LEU A 8 -5.44 -1.51 -7.44
N GLN A 9 -5.75 -2.61 -8.15
CA GLN A 9 -6.47 -3.77 -7.61
C GLN A 9 -7.86 -3.44 -7.05
N LEU A 10 -8.49 -2.39 -7.59
CA LEU A 10 -9.86 -2.00 -7.26
C LEU A 10 -10.83 -2.93 -7.97
N LYS A 11 -11.79 -3.47 -7.23
CA LYS A 11 -12.79 -4.42 -7.72
C LYS A 11 -14.18 -3.76 -7.77
N PRO A 12 -15.04 -4.16 -8.72
CA PRO A 12 -16.45 -3.80 -8.67
C PRO A 12 -17.09 -4.21 -7.34
N GLY A 13 -18.03 -3.42 -6.83
CA GLY A 13 -18.69 -3.60 -5.55
C GLY A 13 -17.95 -3.02 -4.35
N MET A 14 -16.73 -2.49 -4.50
CA MET A 14 -16.01 -1.86 -3.41
C MET A 14 -16.53 -0.46 -3.12
N LYS A 15 -16.69 -0.11 -1.84
CA LYS A 15 -16.90 1.28 -1.42
C LYS A 15 -15.61 2.08 -1.61
N LEU A 16 -15.45 2.68 -2.79
CA LEU A 16 -14.26 3.46 -3.17
C LEU A 16 -14.41 4.94 -2.78
N SER A 17 -13.40 5.48 -2.08
CA SER A 17 -13.24 6.92 -1.87
C SER A 17 -11.96 7.44 -2.51
N VAL A 18 -12.05 8.51 -3.30
CA VAL A 18 -10.92 9.18 -3.93
C VAL A 18 -10.87 10.64 -3.52
N SER A 19 -9.77 11.07 -2.89
CA SER A 19 -9.62 12.42 -2.33
C SER A 19 -8.29 13.06 -2.73
N GLY A 20 -8.28 14.39 -2.88
CA GLY A 20 -7.08 15.18 -3.22
C GLY A 20 -6.62 15.09 -4.68
N ALA A 21 -7.35 14.38 -5.55
CA ALA A 21 -6.97 14.19 -6.94
C ALA A 21 -6.80 15.54 -7.66
N PRO A 22 -5.65 15.82 -8.29
CA PRO A 22 -5.48 17.03 -9.08
C PRO A 22 -6.34 17.00 -10.36
N PRO A 23 -6.57 18.16 -11.00
CA PRO A 23 -7.54 18.31 -12.10
C PRO A 23 -7.36 17.30 -13.24
N GLU A 24 -6.13 16.94 -13.61
CA GLU A 24 -5.87 15.97 -14.68
C GLU A 24 -6.39 14.56 -14.36
N PHE A 25 -6.54 14.20 -13.08
CA PHE A 25 -7.08 12.91 -12.67
C PHE A 25 -8.59 12.96 -12.41
N MET A 26 -9.29 14.06 -12.67
CA MET A 26 -10.73 14.14 -12.43
C MET A 26 -11.53 13.18 -13.30
N LYS A 27 -11.18 13.08 -14.60
CA LYS A 27 -11.79 12.10 -15.51
C LYS A 27 -11.57 10.68 -15.01
N LEU A 28 -10.32 10.36 -14.71
CA LEU A 28 -9.93 9.07 -14.15
C LEU A 28 -10.67 8.76 -12.84
N LYS A 29 -10.77 9.72 -11.93
CA LYS A 29 -11.49 9.58 -10.67
C LYS A 29 -12.94 9.16 -10.93
N GLN A 30 -13.61 9.82 -11.87
CA GLN A 30 -14.98 9.44 -12.26
C GLN A 30 -15.04 8.02 -12.81
N ASP A 31 -14.09 7.64 -13.68
CA ASP A 31 -14.05 6.30 -14.28
C ASP A 31 -13.79 5.21 -13.22
N LEU A 32 -12.91 5.47 -12.25
CA LEU A 32 -12.66 4.56 -11.13
C LEU A 32 -13.89 4.39 -10.24
N LEU A 33 -14.62 5.48 -9.95
CA LEU A 33 -15.87 5.45 -9.19
C LEU A 33 -16.95 4.67 -9.93
N LYS A 34 -17.12 4.92 -11.24
CA LYS A 34 -18.06 4.17 -12.09
C LYS A 34 -17.74 2.68 -12.12
N LYS A 35 -16.46 2.33 -12.28
CA LYS A 35 -15.99 0.93 -12.30
C LYS A 35 -16.16 0.23 -10.96
N ALA A 36 -15.97 0.95 -9.84
CA ALA A 36 -16.30 0.43 -8.51
C ALA A 36 -17.81 0.16 -8.38
N GLY A 37 -18.64 1.02 -8.97
CA GLY A 37 -20.09 0.84 -9.02
C GLY A 37 -20.75 0.94 -7.64
N ALA A 38 -21.93 0.35 -7.50
CA ALA A 38 -22.65 0.32 -6.23
C ALA A 38 -21.89 -0.48 -5.18
N ALA A 39 -21.69 0.11 -4.00
CA ALA A 39 -21.00 -0.53 -2.90
C ALA A 39 -21.81 -1.72 -2.36
N LYS A 40 -21.19 -2.89 -2.30
CA LYS A 40 -21.74 -4.09 -1.66
C LYS A 40 -21.33 -4.10 -0.18
N LYS A 41 -22.24 -4.52 0.70
CA LYS A 41 -22.04 -4.49 2.16
C LYS A 41 -20.86 -5.37 2.62
N ASP A 42 -20.65 -6.51 1.95
CA ASP A 42 -19.62 -7.50 2.32
C ASP A 42 -18.26 -7.26 1.65
N MET A 43 -18.14 -6.22 0.84
CA MET A 43 -16.89 -5.92 0.15
C MET A 43 -15.99 -5.01 1.00
N PRO A 44 -14.70 -5.34 1.15
CA PRO A 44 -13.74 -4.45 1.81
C PRO A 44 -13.71 -3.07 1.12
N PRO A 45 -13.64 -1.97 1.88
CA PRO A 45 -13.60 -0.64 1.30
C PRO A 45 -12.25 -0.39 0.62
N ALA A 46 -12.23 0.62 -0.26
CA ALA A 46 -11.03 1.08 -0.91
C ALA A 46 -10.88 2.60 -0.79
N ALA A 47 -9.66 3.08 -0.56
CA ALA A 47 -9.36 4.49 -0.49
C ALA A 47 -8.10 4.82 -1.30
N LEU A 48 -8.17 5.88 -2.09
CA LEU A 48 -7.07 6.47 -2.83
C LEU A 48 -6.96 7.95 -2.46
N TYR A 49 -5.84 8.34 -1.87
CA TYR A 49 -5.55 9.72 -1.52
C TYR A 49 -4.41 10.24 -2.37
N PHE A 50 -4.53 11.45 -2.90
CA PHE A 50 -3.43 12.16 -3.51
C PHE A 50 -2.91 13.19 -2.51
N VAL A 51 -1.60 13.16 -2.27
CA VAL A 51 -0.91 14.05 -1.34
C VAL A 51 0.31 14.65 -2.04
N LYS A 52 0.70 15.86 -1.65
CA LYS A 52 1.89 16.53 -2.22
C LYS A 52 3.03 16.67 -1.22
N SER A 53 2.80 16.41 0.07
CA SER A 53 3.81 16.55 1.11
C SER A 53 3.79 15.45 2.17
N CYS A 54 4.93 15.22 2.85
CA CYS A 54 5.01 14.35 4.02
C CYS A 54 4.13 14.86 5.16
N LYS A 55 4.00 16.19 5.30
CA LYS A 55 3.11 16.83 6.27
C LYS A 55 1.64 16.46 6.04
N GLU A 56 1.20 16.36 4.80
CA GLU A 56 -0.15 15.87 4.47
C GLU A 56 -0.31 14.40 4.84
N ILE A 57 0.71 13.56 4.59
CA ILE A 57 0.68 12.15 5.00
C ILE A 57 0.49 12.01 6.51
N ASP A 58 1.25 12.78 7.30
CA ASP A 58 1.17 12.72 8.76
C ASP A 58 -0.22 13.09 9.29
N LYS A 59 -0.83 14.14 8.72
CA LYS A 59 -2.20 14.57 9.04
C LYS A 59 -3.25 13.55 8.61
N LEU A 60 -3.04 12.91 7.46
CA LEU A 60 -3.99 11.99 6.84
C LEU A 60 -3.96 10.58 7.45
N ALA A 61 -2.83 10.11 7.96
CA ALA A 61 -2.60 8.69 8.26
C ALA A 61 -3.71 8.07 9.13
N LYS A 62 -4.14 8.76 10.20
CA LYS A 62 -5.17 8.28 11.13
C LYS A 62 -6.54 8.10 10.44
N SER A 63 -6.97 9.07 9.65
CA SER A 63 -8.27 9.02 8.96
C SER A 63 -8.24 8.04 7.78
N ALA A 64 -7.13 7.98 7.04
CA ALA A 64 -6.94 7.04 5.95
C ALA A 64 -7.02 5.58 6.40
N VAL A 65 -6.35 5.23 7.51
CA VAL A 65 -6.40 3.87 8.07
C VAL A 65 -7.81 3.51 8.52
N ARG A 66 -8.51 4.42 9.20
CA ARG A 66 -9.91 4.18 9.60
C ARG A 66 -10.82 3.95 8.39
N LYS A 67 -10.63 4.71 7.31
CA LYS A 67 -11.43 4.60 6.09
C LYS A 67 -11.23 3.26 5.37
N ALA A 68 -9.98 2.79 5.31
CA ALA A 68 -9.66 1.51 4.69
C ALA A 68 -10.00 0.32 5.58
N GLY A 69 -9.98 0.47 6.90
CA GLY A 69 -10.11 -0.66 7.82
C GLY A 69 -8.95 -1.66 7.64
N GLN A 70 -8.99 -2.78 8.37
CA GLN A 70 -7.85 -3.71 8.37
C GLN A 70 -7.70 -4.48 7.06
N ASP A 71 -8.80 -4.82 6.37
CA ASP A 71 -8.77 -5.64 5.15
C ASP A 71 -9.01 -4.85 3.86
N GLY A 72 -9.31 -3.55 3.96
CA GLY A 72 -9.51 -2.72 2.79
C GLY A 72 -8.22 -2.39 2.05
N ILE A 73 -8.40 -1.69 0.94
CA ILE A 73 -7.32 -1.24 0.08
C ILE A 73 -7.02 0.23 0.39
N LEU A 74 -5.79 0.53 0.80
CA LEU A 74 -5.32 1.90 1.00
C LEU A 74 -4.19 2.22 0.04
N TRP A 75 -4.39 3.23 -0.80
CA TRP A 75 -3.38 3.81 -1.68
C TRP A 75 -3.14 5.28 -1.35
N ILE A 76 -1.87 5.66 -1.34
CA ILE A 76 -1.43 7.06 -1.24
C ILE A 76 -0.63 7.38 -2.50
N ALA A 77 -1.20 8.21 -3.36
CA ALA A 77 -0.59 8.76 -4.55
C ALA A 77 0.18 10.04 -4.22
N TYR A 78 1.37 10.18 -4.77
CA TYR A 78 2.26 11.32 -4.54
C TYR A 78 3.09 11.62 -5.81
N PRO A 79 3.47 12.88 -6.03
CA PRO A 79 4.36 13.22 -7.13
C PRO A 79 5.71 12.53 -6.97
N LYS A 80 6.25 12.02 -8.07
CA LYS A 80 7.61 11.50 -8.12
C LYS A 80 8.60 12.64 -7.95
N LYS A 81 9.74 12.35 -7.33
CA LYS A 81 10.87 13.28 -7.28
C LYS A 81 11.39 13.70 -8.67
N THR A 82 11.15 12.86 -9.68
CA THR A 82 11.53 13.12 -11.08
C THR A 82 10.47 13.92 -11.85
N SER A 83 9.35 14.27 -11.24
CA SER A 83 8.33 15.09 -11.90
C SER A 83 8.89 16.48 -12.18
N LYS A 84 8.71 16.95 -13.42
CA LYS A 84 9.03 18.34 -13.78
C LYS A 84 7.88 19.31 -13.47
N LYS A 85 6.67 18.77 -13.32
CA LYS A 85 5.44 19.53 -13.07
C LYS A 85 5.17 19.76 -11.58
N TYR A 86 5.63 18.84 -10.73
CA TYR A 86 5.27 18.82 -9.31
C TYR A 86 6.51 18.69 -8.42
N ALA A 87 6.63 19.61 -7.45
CA ALA A 87 7.55 19.46 -6.34
C ALA A 87 6.91 18.68 -5.19
N SER A 88 7.64 17.73 -4.61
CA SER A 88 7.21 16.97 -3.44
C SER A 88 8.40 16.50 -2.61
N ASP A 89 8.27 16.55 -1.28
CA ASP A 89 9.21 15.93 -0.34
C ASP A 89 8.91 14.44 -0.10
N VAL A 90 7.85 13.90 -0.72
CA VAL A 90 7.43 12.50 -0.56
C VAL A 90 8.33 11.57 -1.38
N GLY A 91 8.97 10.64 -0.69
CA GLY A 91 9.79 9.58 -1.26
C GLY A 91 9.17 8.19 -1.07
N ARG A 92 9.75 7.20 -1.74
CA ARG A 92 9.42 5.79 -1.51
C ARG A 92 9.72 5.38 -0.07
N ASP A 93 10.87 5.82 0.43
CA ASP A 93 11.43 5.41 1.71
C ASP A 93 11.24 6.54 2.72
N GLY A 94 10.77 6.21 3.93
CA GLY A 94 10.69 7.15 5.06
C GLY A 94 9.43 8.04 5.12
N SER A 95 8.80 8.40 4.00
CA SER A 95 7.62 9.30 4.01
C SER A 95 6.35 8.70 4.60
N PHE A 96 6.30 7.37 4.77
CA PHE A 96 5.10 6.65 5.22
C PHE A 96 5.18 6.20 6.69
N LYS A 97 6.17 6.68 7.47
CA LYS A 97 6.40 6.26 8.87
C LYS A 97 5.17 6.43 9.76
N ALA A 98 4.33 7.45 9.54
CA ALA A 98 3.11 7.67 10.31
C ALA A 98 2.14 6.48 10.30
N PHE A 99 2.12 5.68 9.24
CA PHE A 99 1.27 4.49 9.14
C PHE A 99 1.73 3.34 10.05
N GLY A 100 3.01 3.33 10.46
CA GLY A 100 3.56 2.36 11.40
C GLY A 100 2.85 2.35 12.74
N LYS A 101 2.42 3.53 13.23
CA LYS A 101 1.65 3.69 14.47
C LYS A 101 0.31 2.95 14.46
N PHE A 102 -0.20 2.62 13.27
CA PHE A 102 -1.46 1.92 13.09
C PHE A 102 -1.27 0.46 12.62
N ASN A 103 -0.04 -0.07 12.71
CA ASN A 103 0.32 -1.40 12.20
C ASN A 103 0.02 -1.57 10.70
N PHE A 104 0.24 -0.50 9.91
CA PHE A 104 0.21 -0.55 8.46
C PHE A 104 1.61 -0.55 7.88
N GLU A 105 1.73 -1.17 6.72
CA GLU A 105 2.99 -1.49 6.10
C GLU A 105 2.91 -1.30 4.58
N GLN A 106 4.01 -0.86 3.97
CA GLN A 106 4.12 -0.70 2.51
C GLN A 106 4.16 -2.06 1.82
N VAL A 107 3.25 -2.31 0.86
CA VAL A 107 3.16 -3.63 0.18
C VAL A 107 3.30 -3.57 -1.33
N ARG A 108 3.10 -2.41 -1.97
CA ARG A 108 3.22 -2.27 -3.43
C ARG A 108 3.41 -0.81 -3.81
N LEU A 109 4.32 -0.55 -4.73
CA LEU A 109 4.48 0.75 -5.40
C LEU A 109 4.12 0.59 -6.87
N ILE A 110 3.36 1.52 -7.44
CA ILE A 110 3.08 1.60 -8.88
C ILE A 110 3.27 3.02 -9.38
N ALA A 111 3.67 3.18 -10.64
CA ALA A 111 3.55 4.46 -11.33
C ALA A 111 2.11 4.60 -11.84
N LEU A 112 1.50 5.77 -11.60
CA LEU A 112 0.19 6.12 -12.15
C LEU A 112 0.34 6.74 -13.54
N ASP A 113 1.35 7.57 -13.73
CA ASP A 113 1.75 8.16 -15.01
C ASP A 113 3.24 8.57 -14.96
N ALA A 114 3.66 9.54 -15.76
CA ALA A 114 5.02 10.08 -15.74
C ALA A 114 5.36 10.77 -14.42
N ASP A 115 4.41 11.48 -13.82
CA ASP A 115 4.63 12.40 -12.71
C ASP A 115 4.23 11.84 -11.33
N TRP A 116 3.38 10.81 -11.27
CA TRP A 116 2.79 10.31 -10.02
C TRP A 116 3.10 8.84 -9.78
N SER A 117 3.36 8.50 -8.52
CA SER A 117 3.39 7.13 -8.02
C SER A 117 2.33 6.91 -6.97
N ALA A 118 1.91 5.67 -6.74
CA ALA A 118 1.02 5.31 -5.65
C ALA A 118 1.63 4.18 -4.80
N MET A 119 1.67 4.39 -3.49
CA MET A 119 2.09 3.43 -2.49
C MET A 119 0.87 2.78 -1.85
N ARG A 120 0.78 1.45 -1.93
CA ARG A 120 -0.22 0.66 -1.21
C ARG A 120 0.27 0.35 0.19
N LEU A 121 -0.61 0.59 1.15
CA LEU A 121 -0.43 0.24 2.55
C LEU A 121 -1.41 -0.87 2.93
N ARG A 122 -0.99 -1.77 3.80
CA ARG A 122 -1.83 -2.86 4.30
C ARG A 122 -1.56 -3.12 5.78
N ALA A 123 -2.61 -3.45 6.54
CA ALA A 123 -2.47 -3.87 7.92
C ALA A 123 -1.59 -5.13 8.03
N VAL A 124 -0.65 -5.16 8.97
CA VAL A 124 0.29 -6.27 9.21
C VAL A 124 -0.45 -7.61 9.36
N GLY A 125 -1.58 -7.62 10.06
CA GLY A 125 -2.41 -8.81 10.26
C GLY A 125 -2.93 -9.43 8.97
N LYS A 126 -3.12 -8.63 7.91
CA LYS A 126 -3.62 -9.09 6.61
C LYS A 126 -2.53 -9.38 5.58
N ILE A 127 -1.26 -9.18 5.92
CA ILE A 127 -0.12 -9.54 5.06
C ILE A 127 0.21 -11.01 5.29
N LYS A 128 -0.02 -11.91 4.31
CA LYS A 128 0.29 -13.34 4.47
C LYS A 128 1.80 -13.58 4.59
N ASN A 129 2.55 -13.17 3.55
CA ASN A 129 4.01 -13.34 3.48
C ASN A 129 4.68 -11.98 3.52
N MET A 130 5.53 -11.75 4.52
CA MET A 130 6.27 -10.50 4.68
C MET A 130 7.77 -10.76 4.55
N THR A 131 8.30 -10.55 3.35
CA THR A 131 9.69 -10.91 2.96
C THR A 131 10.65 -9.72 2.94
N ARG A 132 10.22 -8.53 3.39
CA ARG A 132 11.03 -7.30 3.33
C ARG A 132 12.10 -7.25 4.44
N ASN A 133 13.09 -6.37 4.29
CA ASN A 133 14.10 -6.15 5.32
C ASN A 133 13.44 -5.58 6.60
N LYS A 134 13.86 -6.08 7.78
CA LYS A 134 13.38 -5.62 9.09
C LYS A 134 13.63 -4.12 9.28
N ALA A 135 14.75 -3.60 8.76
CA ALA A 135 15.14 -2.19 8.88
C ALA A 135 14.16 -1.21 8.20
N ILE A 136 13.41 -1.68 7.20
CA ILE A 136 12.46 -0.86 6.44
C ILE A 136 10.99 -1.12 6.83
N CYS A 137 10.74 -1.89 7.89
CA CYS A 137 9.40 -2.07 8.42
C CYS A 137 8.95 -0.82 9.17
N LEU A 138 7.72 -0.38 8.92
CA LEU A 138 7.18 0.84 9.53
C LEU A 138 6.78 0.62 10.99
N SER A 139 6.35 -0.59 11.33
CA SER A 139 5.78 -0.94 12.64
C SER A 139 6.56 -2.06 13.33
N ASP A 140 6.48 -2.11 14.66
CA ASP A 140 7.08 -3.20 15.44
C ASP A 140 6.37 -4.53 15.20
N ALA A 141 5.06 -4.51 14.93
CA ALA A 141 4.32 -5.69 14.48
C ALA A 141 4.90 -6.23 13.15
N GLY A 142 5.22 -5.33 12.21
CA GLY A 142 5.91 -5.69 10.97
C GLY A 142 7.29 -6.30 11.23
N LYS A 143 8.11 -5.65 12.07
CA LYS A 143 9.44 -6.16 12.44
C LYS A 143 9.38 -7.56 13.05
N ARG A 144 8.43 -7.80 13.97
CA ARG A 144 8.19 -9.12 14.58
C ARG A 144 7.82 -10.17 13.53
N LYS A 145 6.89 -9.84 12.62
CA LYS A 145 6.43 -10.75 11.57
C LYS A 145 7.54 -11.15 10.60
N VAL A 146 8.44 -10.23 10.25
CA VAL A 146 9.62 -10.56 9.44
C VAL A 146 10.57 -11.49 10.18
N ALA A 147 10.79 -11.27 11.48
CA ALA A 147 11.66 -12.13 12.29
C ALA A 147 11.15 -13.57 12.35
N THR A 148 9.85 -13.77 12.65
CA THR A 148 9.25 -15.11 12.70
C THR A 148 9.28 -15.82 11.34
N THR A 149 9.03 -15.08 10.26
CA THR A 149 9.08 -15.63 8.88
C THR A 149 10.50 -16.09 8.52
N LYS A 150 11.55 -15.34 8.92
CA LYS A 150 12.94 -15.72 8.69
C LYS A 150 13.32 -16.98 9.47
N THR A 151 12.98 -17.03 10.76
CA THR A 151 13.27 -18.20 11.61
C THR A 151 12.64 -19.47 11.06
N GLY A 152 11.35 -19.44 10.67
CA GLY A 152 10.67 -20.58 10.08
C GLY A 152 11.31 -21.05 8.75
N ARG A 153 11.73 -20.12 7.89
CA ARG A 153 12.40 -20.45 6.63
C ARG A 153 13.78 -21.09 6.84
N THR A 154 14.54 -20.64 7.84
CA THR A 154 15.84 -21.24 8.20
C THR A 154 15.66 -22.65 8.77
N ALA A 155 14.71 -22.84 9.69
CA ALA A 155 14.39 -24.15 10.24
C ALA A 155 13.97 -25.16 9.15
N MET A 156 13.08 -24.75 8.23
CA MET A 156 12.62 -25.60 7.13
C MET A 156 13.74 -25.99 6.15
N LYS A 157 14.71 -25.08 5.90
CA LYS A 157 15.91 -25.40 5.09
C LYS A 157 16.81 -26.41 5.78
N SER A 158 16.98 -26.31 7.10
CA SER A 158 17.79 -27.25 7.89
C SER A 158 17.19 -28.67 7.82
N VAL A 159 15.88 -28.80 8.04
CA VAL A 159 15.17 -30.09 7.98
C VAL A 159 15.32 -30.76 6.61
N ARG A 160 15.16 -30.00 5.51
CA ARG A 160 15.32 -30.53 4.15
C ARG A 160 16.75 -31.01 3.86
N LYS A 161 17.76 -30.30 4.35
CA LYS A 161 19.18 -30.68 4.19
C LYS A 161 19.52 -31.95 4.96
N THR A 162 18.94 -32.13 6.15
CA THR A 162 19.13 -33.36 6.95
C THR A 162 18.43 -34.55 6.34
N ALA A 163 17.25 -34.38 5.73
CA ALA A 163 16.54 -35.44 5.03
C ALA A 163 17.28 -35.92 3.76
N MET A 164 17.86 -34.99 2.98
CA MET A 164 18.62 -35.32 1.76
C MET A 164 19.99 -35.99 2.02
N LYS A 165 20.54 -35.89 3.23
CA LYS A 165 21.81 -36.56 3.59
C LYS A 165 21.62 -38.00 4.12
N LYS A 166 20.37 -38.43 4.34
CA LYS A 166 19.99 -39.75 4.85
C LYS A 166 19.38 -40.67 3.77
N SER A 167 19.45 -40.27 2.50
CA SER A 167 19.10 -41.04 1.31
C SER A 167 20.32 -41.13 0.41
#